data_AF-A0A094H751-F1
#
_entry.id   AF-A0A094H751-F1
#
_cell.length_a   1.000
_cell.length_b   1.000
_cell.length_c   1.000
_cell.angle_alpha   90.00
_cell.angle_beta   90.00
_cell.angle_gamma   90.00
#
_symmetry.space_group_name_H-M   'P 1'
#
loop_
_entity.id
_entity.type
_entity.pdbx_description
1 polymer ?
#
loop_
_entity_poly.entity_id
_entity_poly.type
_entity_poly.pdbx_seq_one_letter_code
_entity_poly.pdbx_strand_id
1 'polypeptide(L)'
;MYACAVKPSCTIPPSWIIKFDADPDIDGIGFIAAFYTASFLTVIILTATYITSDLGTFTNFGFCKLDENFFAYKQKKNFHEALRKATLVLSDQQLLTGVAMAIAGLIKHCEITQYHFNTVINLVLAATIAHSMTFSFIADYTSENSFFRIWRALAMLLLGALCMGIFIVTGNNNWLSVYGLPAQCGYDNLRDGFSPPATISLGLLYWFLIRGYAFSFTVLIPTSKAAQLFSVFLSSAFWLAKICKYITIISAYFDSKLANCWESMSVEPGLVVASLRYPHFNKTMQQLSYGAWFFVSIFTKLLHASVYGIAQVWASYAFALCWTCYTLAGSAELIAIQRKTATENGMQGSQNQWGYGQLLKNPPLGDSDSASVKSSEGAQDQISTPPEEVGNTAPESYYPPEQGPLSRQSTLNLRDEQRVLHCQEMETKLWDNRGFQLYIGDAKTVPGY
;
A
#
# COMPACT_ATOMS: atom_id res chain seq x y z
N MET A 1 16.78 -16.77 6.81
CA MET A 1 15.70 -17.63 6.31
C MET A 1 14.98 -18.19 7.51
N TYR A 2 13.66 -18.03 7.56
CA TYR A 2 12.84 -18.64 8.61
C TYR A 2 12.79 -20.15 8.37
N ALA A 3 13.00 -20.95 9.42
CA ALA A 3 13.04 -22.40 9.30
C ALA A 3 11.71 -22.98 9.77
N CYS A 4 11.10 -23.84 8.95
CA CYS A 4 9.94 -24.62 9.34
C CYS A 4 10.38 -25.93 10.01
N ALA A 5 9.62 -26.38 11.01
CA ALA A 5 9.82 -27.69 11.62
C ALA A 5 9.56 -28.82 10.62
N VAL A 6 8.55 -28.65 9.75
CA VAL A 6 8.23 -29.54 8.64
C VAL A 6 8.15 -28.70 7.38
N LYS A 7 8.83 -29.13 6.31
CA LYS A 7 8.80 -28.41 5.03
C LYS A 7 7.39 -28.53 4.41
N PRO A 8 6.68 -27.42 4.18
CA PRO A 8 5.35 -27.47 3.57
C PRO A 8 5.42 -27.94 2.12
N SER A 9 4.35 -28.60 1.65
CA SER A 9 4.21 -28.95 0.24
C SER A 9 3.85 -27.70 -0.57
N CYS A 10 4.74 -27.30 -1.47
CA CYS A 10 4.53 -26.18 -2.39
C CYS A 10 4.11 -26.62 -3.79
N THR A 11 3.59 -27.85 -3.92
CA THR A 11 3.13 -28.39 -5.20
C THR A 11 1.78 -27.78 -5.57
N ILE A 12 1.73 -27.10 -6.71
CA ILE A 12 0.50 -26.52 -7.26
C ILE A 12 -0.27 -27.60 -8.04
N PRO A 13 -1.52 -27.91 -7.68
CA PRO A 13 -2.33 -28.86 -8.44
C PRO A 13 -2.74 -28.27 -9.80
N PRO A 14 -3.06 -29.10 -10.81
CA PRO A 14 -3.52 -28.61 -12.12
C PRO A 14 -4.78 -27.73 -12.07
N SER A 15 -5.60 -27.87 -11.02
CA SER A 15 -6.79 -27.04 -10.78
C SER A 15 -6.46 -25.63 -10.29
N TRP A 16 -5.22 -25.35 -9.86
CA TRP A 16 -4.82 -24.11 -9.17
C TRP A 16 -5.58 -23.79 -7.88
N ILE A 17 -6.45 -24.70 -7.43
CA ILE A 17 -7.28 -24.54 -6.24
C ILE A 17 -6.79 -25.52 -5.18
N ILE A 18 -6.35 -24.98 -4.05
CA ILE A 18 -6.01 -25.74 -2.84
C ILE A 18 -7.04 -25.38 -1.79
N LYS A 19 -7.72 -26.40 -1.27
CA LYS A 19 -8.73 -26.22 -0.24
C LYS A 19 -8.07 -25.80 1.08
N PHE A 20 -8.64 -24.82 1.76
CA PHE A 20 -8.19 -24.37 3.08
C PHE A 20 -9.37 -23.91 3.94
N ASP A 21 -9.24 -24.00 5.25
CA ASP A 21 -10.29 -23.59 6.19
C ASP A 21 -10.16 -22.10 6.52
N ALA A 22 -11.30 -21.42 6.68
CA ALA A 22 -11.36 -20.06 7.17
C ALA A 22 -10.81 -19.97 8.62
N ASP A 23 -10.03 -18.94 8.91
CA ASP A 23 -9.48 -18.66 10.25
C ASP A 23 -9.93 -17.27 10.75
N PRO A 24 -11.11 -17.18 11.40
CA PRO A 24 -11.65 -15.92 11.91
C PRO A 24 -10.76 -15.23 12.96
N ASP A 25 -9.78 -15.93 13.54
CA ASP A 25 -8.84 -15.33 14.47
C ASP A 25 -7.77 -14.50 13.75
N ILE A 26 -7.55 -14.73 12.45
CA ILE A 26 -6.61 -13.98 11.62
C ILE A 26 -7.35 -13.00 10.71
N ASP A 27 -8.48 -13.41 10.16
CA ASP A 27 -9.21 -12.65 9.17
C ASP A 27 -10.67 -12.40 9.53
N GLY A 28 -11.09 -12.60 10.78
CA GLY A 28 -12.46 -12.35 11.19
C GLY A 28 -12.86 -10.89 10.98
N ILE A 29 -14.13 -10.65 10.63
CA ILE A 29 -14.61 -9.30 10.32
C ILE A 29 -14.40 -8.32 11.48
N GLY A 30 -14.61 -8.77 12.72
CA GLY A 30 -14.40 -7.96 13.91
C GLY A 30 -12.93 -7.57 14.11
N PHE A 31 -12.03 -8.50 13.81
CA PHE A 31 -10.59 -8.30 13.94
C PHE A 31 -10.08 -7.27 12.92
N ILE A 32 -10.45 -7.44 11.65
CA ILE A 32 -10.11 -6.51 10.57
C ILE A 32 -10.72 -5.13 10.85
N ALA A 33 -11.99 -5.08 11.26
CA ALA A 33 -12.67 -3.83 11.59
C ALA A 33 -11.99 -3.09 12.74
N ALA A 34 -11.53 -3.79 13.79
CA ALA A 34 -10.85 -3.17 14.92
C ALA A 34 -9.53 -2.48 14.50
N PHE A 35 -8.71 -3.16 13.70
CA PHE A 35 -7.45 -2.60 13.19
C PHE A 35 -7.69 -1.37 12.31
N TYR A 36 -8.59 -1.47 11.32
CA TYR A 36 -8.86 -0.35 10.43
C TYR A 36 -9.58 0.79 11.13
N THR A 37 -10.49 0.51 12.06
CA THR A 37 -11.14 1.56 12.86
C THR A 37 -10.10 2.34 13.67
N ALA A 38 -9.16 1.66 14.32
CA ALA A 38 -8.07 2.32 15.03
C ALA A 38 -7.21 3.15 14.07
N SER A 39 -6.88 2.65 12.88
CA SER A 39 -6.05 3.36 11.89
C SER A 39 -6.74 4.59 11.32
N PHE A 40 -8.01 4.48 10.93
CA PHE A 40 -8.81 5.61 10.46
C PHE A 40 -9.07 6.63 11.57
N LEU A 41 -9.33 6.17 12.81
CA LEU A 41 -9.45 7.08 13.96
C LEU A 41 -8.16 7.87 14.18
N THR A 42 -6.99 7.23 14.06
CA THR A 42 -5.71 7.92 14.11
C THR A 42 -5.65 9.01 13.04
N VAL A 43 -5.98 8.70 11.78
CA VAL A 43 -5.98 9.71 10.70
C VAL A 43 -6.94 10.85 10.99
N ILE A 44 -8.16 10.57 11.47
CA ILE A 44 -9.15 11.60 11.83
C ILE A 44 -8.60 12.53 12.91
N ILE A 45 -7.98 11.97 13.97
CA ILE A 45 -7.37 12.75 15.04
C ILE A 45 -6.17 13.55 14.53
N LEU A 46 -5.34 12.99 13.64
CA LEU A 46 -4.22 13.70 13.02
C LEU A 46 -4.71 14.85 12.13
N THR A 47 -5.79 14.65 11.36
CA THR A 47 -6.42 15.70 10.56
C THR A 47 -6.99 16.79 11.45
N ALA A 48 -7.69 16.44 12.54
CA ALA A 48 -8.15 17.42 13.52
C ALA A 48 -6.96 18.17 14.17
N THR A 49 -5.87 17.48 14.48
CA THR A 49 -4.65 18.09 15.04
C THR A 49 -4.00 19.02 14.03
N TYR A 50 -3.91 18.62 12.76
CA TYR A 50 -3.39 19.41 11.65
C TYR A 50 -4.19 20.71 11.48
N ILE A 51 -5.53 20.62 11.42
CA ILE A 51 -6.42 21.76 11.22
C ILE A 51 -6.37 22.76 12.39
N THR A 52 -6.10 22.27 13.60
CA THR A 52 -6.15 23.08 14.83
C THR A 52 -4.78 23.54 15.32
N SER A 53 -3.70 23.14 14.64
CA SER A 53 -2.33 23.46 14.99
C SER A 53 -1.91 24.83 14.44
N ASP A 54 -1.12 25.57 15.21
CA ASP A 54 -0.48 26.81 14.72
C ASP A 54 0.74 26.44 13.86
N LEU A 55 0.69 26.82 12.58
CA LEU A 55 1.73 26.59 11.55
C LEU A 55 3.13 27.02 12.01
N GLY A 56 3.23 28.10 12.80
CA GLY A 56 4.51 28.59 13.31
C GLY A 56 5.22 27.58 14.23
N THR A 57 4.47 26.67 14.84
CA THR A 57 5.01 25.62 15.72
C THR A 57 5.66 24.47 14.96
N PHE A 58 5.35 24.31 13.67
CA PHE A 58 5.73 23.12 12.90
C PHE A 58 6.67 23.37 11.71
N THR A 59 7.36 24.51 11.72
CA THR A 59 8.27 24.97 10.65
C THR A 59 9.39 23.98 10.27
N ASN A 60 9.69 22.99 11.12
CA ASN A 60 10.70 21.95 10.86
C ASN A 60 10.11 20.64 10.31
N PHE A 61 8.80 20.50 10.19
CA PHE A 61 8.12 19.20 10.01
C PHE A 61 7.47 18.98 8.64
N GLY A 62 7.94 19.69 7.62
CA GLY A 62 7.42 19.54 6.26
C GLY A 62 6.18 20.38 5.96
N PHE A 63 5.77 21.26 6.89
CA PHE A 63 4.80 22.30 6.56
C PHE A 63 5.41 23.21 5.51
N CYS A 64 4.88 23.13 4.31
CA CYS A 64 5.37 23.89 3.18
C CYS A 64 4.50 25.14 3.02
N LYS A 65 4.91 26.08 2.15
CA LYS A 65 4.11 27.31 1.92
C LYS A 65 2.68 27.01 1.47
N LEU A 66 2.46 25.83 0.89
CA LEU A 66 1.14 25.36 0.52
C LEU A 66 0.26 25.11 1.76
N ASP A 67 0.83 24.56 2.84
CA ASP A 67 0.10 24.33 4.10
C ASP A 67 -0.23 25.65 4.82
N GLU A 68 0.58 26.70 4.67
CA GLU A 68 0.32 28.04 5.26
C GLU A 68 -0.98 28.68 4.73
N ASN A 69 -1.33 28.45 3.47
CA ASN A 69 -2.50 29.05 2.85
C ASN A 69 -3.83 28.42 3.31
N PHE A 70 -3.80 27.23 3.93
CA PHE A 70 -5.01 26.52 4.32
C PHE A 70 -5.56 26.90 5.71
N PHE A 71 -4.81 27.65 6.55
CA PHE A 71 -5.22 27.85 7.95
C PHE A 71 -5.18 29.30 8.44
N ALA A 72 -6.29 29.71 9.07
CA ALA A 72 -6.43 30.98 9.80
C ALA A 72 -7.22 30.81 11.13
N TYR A 73 -7.37 29.58 11.65
CA TYR A 73 -8.21 29.34 12.83
C TYR A 73 -7.38 29.11 14.09
N LYS A 74 -7.57 29.97 15.09
CA LYS A 74 -6.87 29.91 16.38
C LYS A 74 -7.74 29.17 17.41
N GLN A 75 -7.38 27.93 17.74
CA GLN A 75 -8.15 27.09 18.67
C GLN A 75 -7.66 27.19 20.14
N LYS A 76 -8.52 26.75 21.08
CA LYS A 76 -8.23 26.68 22.52
C LYS A 76 -7.12 25.65 22.82
N LYS A 77 -6.09 26.08 23.56
CA LYS A 77 -4.91 25.29 23.98
C LYS A 77 -5.26 23.90 24.55
N ASN A 78 -6.29 23.80 25.38
CA ASN A 78 -6.66 22.53 26.06
C ASN A 78 -7.11 21.44 25.08
N PHE A 79 -7.77 21.80 23.98
CA PHE A 79 -8.22 20.84 22.97
C PHE A 79 -7.04 20.23 22.21
N HIS A 80 -6.07 21.07 21.85
CA HIS A 80 -4.85 20.64 21.18
C HIS A 80 -4.03 19.65 22.04
N GLU A 81 -3.92 19.91 23.33
CA GLU A 81 -3.26 19.01 24.27
C GLU A 81 -3.97 17.64 24.36
N ALA A 82 -5.30 17.64 24.38
CA ALA A 82 -6.09 16.41 24.38
C ALA A 82 -5.88 15.59 23.09
N LEU A 83 -5.89 16.25 21.93
CA LEU A 83 -5.61 15.60 20.64
C LEU A 83 -4.20 15.01 20.57
N ARG A 84 -3.20 15.71 21.10
CA ARG A 84 -1.82 15.20 21.19
C ARG A 84 -1.72 13.95 22.07
N LYS A 85 -2.36 13.95 23.24
CA LYS A 85 -2.41 12.76 24.12
C LYS A 85 -3.12 11.60 23.45
N ALA A 86 -4.25 11.85 22.78
CA ALA A 86 -4.97 10.83 22.03
C ALA A 86 -4.10 10.26 20.89
N THR A 87 -3.40 11.13 20.14
CA THR A 87 -2.46 10.74 19.09
C THR A 87 -1.35 9.83 19.62
N LEU A 88 -0.81 10.15 20.81
CA LEU A 88 0.23 9.33 21.43
C LEU A 88 -0.28 7.94 21.82
N VAL A 89 -1.46 7.85 22.46
CA VAL A 89 -2.06 6.57 22.85
C VAL A 89 -2.35 5.70 21.63
N LEU A 90 -2.95 6.28 20.59
CA LEU A 90 -3.21 5.56 19.34
C LEU A 90 -1.91 5.15 18.64
N SER A 91 -0.88 5.98 18.66
CA SER A 91 0.44 5.66 18.12
C SER A 91 1.04 4.42 18.79
N ASP A 92 1.00 4.37 20.13
CA ASP A 92 1.51 3.25 20.92
C ASP A 92 0.69 1.98 20.69
N GLN A 93 -0.65 2.11 20.59
CA GLN A 93 -1.53 0.99 20.27
C GLN A 93 -1.16 0.39 18.91
N GLN A 94 -1.02 1.21 17.86
CA GLN A 94 -0.69 0.74 16.51
C GLN A 94 0.70 0.09 16.45
N LEU A 95 1.67 0.64 17.17
CA LEU A 95 3.02 0.08 17.23
C LEU A 95 2.99 -1.32 17.87
N LEU A 96 2.35 -1.46 19.02
CA LEU A 96 2.29 -2.74 19.75
C LEU A 96 1.47 -3.78 18.98
N THR A 97 0.31 -3.41 18.44
CA THR A 97 -0.53 -4.34 17.67
C THR A 97 0.14 -4.74 16.36
N GLY A 98 0.80 -3.80 15.67
CA GLY A 98 1.58 -4.08 14.47
C GLY A 98 2.74 -5.05 14.72
N VAL A 99 3.49 -4.86 15.82
CA VAL A 99 4.58 -5.78 16.21
C VAL A 99 4.02 -7.16 16.54
N ALA A 100 2.97 -7.24 17.37
CA ALA A 100 2.37 -8.51 17.76
C ALA A 100 1.85 -9.28 16.54
N MET A 101 1.17 -8.59 15.63
CA MET A 101 0.65 -9.15 14.38
C MET A 101 1.78 -9.69 13.48
N ALA A 102 2.83 -8.89 13.29
CA ALA A 102 3.96 -9.26 12.47
C ALA A 102 4.70 -10.50 13.03
N ILE A 103 4.90 -10.56 14.35
CA ILE A 103 5.45 -11.73 15.03
C ILE A 103 4.55 -12.94 14.85
N ALA A 104 3.24 -12.81 15.09
CA ALA A 104 2.29 -13.92 14.95
C ALA A 104 2.26 -14.48 13.52
N GLY A 105 2.26 -13.60 12.51
CA GLY A 105 2.36 -13.99 11.11
C GLY A 105 3.64 -14.76 10.81
N LEU A 106 4.79 -14.23 11.23
CA LEU A 106 6.08 -14.89 11.01
C LEU A 106 6.25 -16.18 11.80
N ILE A 107 5.64 -16.34 12.98
CA ILE A 107 5.65 -17.62 13.69
C ILE A 107 4.83 -18.65 12.91
N LYS A 108 3.65 -18.26 12.43
CA LYS A 108 2.72 -19.15 11.70
C LYS A 108 3.04 -19.35 10.22
N HIS A 109 4.05 -18.69 9.65
CA HIS A 109 4.31 -18.65 8.20
C HIS A 109 4.41 -20.02 7.49
N CYS A 110 4.75 -21.09 8.22
CA CYS A 110 4.81 -22.46 7.69
C CYS A 110 3.45 -23.14 7.51
N GLU A 111 2.44 -22.70 8.27
CA GLU A 111 1.12 -23.34 8.36
C GLU A 111 0.01 -22.43 7.83
N ILE A 112 0.14 -21.11 8.06
CA ILE A 112 -0.79 -20.12 7.57
C ILE A 112 -0.78 -20.06 6.04
N THR A 113 -1.96 -20.05 5.44
CA THR A 113 -2.11 -19.90 3.99
C THR A 113 -1.63 -18.53 3.51
N GLN A 114 -1.24 -18.38 2.25
CA GLN A 114 -0.88 -17.11 1.62
C GLN A 114 -2.00 -16.08 1.74
N TYR A 115 -3.25 -16.51 1.62
CA TYR A 115 -4.42 -15.65 1.78
C TYR A 115 -4.48 -15.00 3.18
N HIS A 116 -4.49 -15.81 4.24
CA HIS A 116 -4.49 -15.31 5.62
C HIS A 116 -3.23 -14.49 5.94
N PHE A 117 -2.06 -14.89 5.43
CA PHE A 117 -0.81 -14.13 5.59
C PHE A 117 -0.85 -12.77 4.87
N ASN A 118 -1.53 -12.68 3.73
CA ASN A 118 -1.72 -11.41 3.06
C ASN A 118 -2.65 -10.48 3.83
N THR A 119 -3.64 -11.01 4.56
CA THR A 119 -4.43 -10.23 5.51
C THR A 119 -3.53 -9.66 6.60
N VAL A 120 -2.67 -10.49 7.21
CA VAL A 120 -1.66 -10.06 8.20
C VAL A 120 -0.76 -8.94 7.63
N ILE A 121 -0.23 -9.10 6.41
CA ILE A 121 0.56 -8.08 5.71
C ILE A 121 -0.17 -6.74 5.67
N ASN A 122 -1.44 -6.74 5.24
CA ASN A 122 -2.22 -5.51 5.09
C ASN A 122 -2.55 -4.85 6.44
N LEU A 123 -2.81 -5.65 7.49
CA LEU A 123 -3.03 -5.13 8.84
C LEU A 123 -1.75 -4.52 9.43
N VAL A 124 -0.59 -5.17 9.26
CA VAL A 124 0.72 -4.63 9.67
C VAL A 124 1.06 -3.36 8.90
N LEU A 125 0.76 -3.33 7.60
CA LEU A 125 0.94 -2.13 6.76
C LEU A 125 0.08 -0.98 7.27
N ALA A 126 -1.21 -1.22 7.53
CA ALA A 126 -2.13 -0.22 8.05
C ALA A 126 -1.64 0.36 9.39
N ALA A 127 -1.23 -0.49 10.33
CA ALA A 127 -0.68 -0.08 11.61
C ALA A 127 0.61 0.75 11.45
N THR A 128 1.52 0.31 10.57
CA THR A 128 2.81 0.97 10.33
C THR A 128 2.63 2.37 9.73
N ILE A 129 1.74 2.51 8.74
CA ILE A 129 1.45 3.80 8.11
C ILE A 129 0.79 4.75 9.12
N ALA A 130 -0.24 4.27 9.84
CA ALA A 130 -0.94 5.08 10.84
C ALA A 130 0.02 5.55 11.94
N HIS A 131 0.87 4.65 12.46
CA HIS A 131 1.88 4.96 13.47
C HIS A 131 2.89 6.01 12.98
N SER A 132 3.45 5.83 11.78
CA SER A 132 4.48 6.73 11.23
C SER A 132 4.00 8.18 11.11
N MET A 133 2.72 8.39 10.78
CA MET A 133 2.13 9.72 10.63
C MET A 133 2.00 10.50 11.94
N THR A 134 2.01 9.80 13.09
CA THR A 134 1.85 10.44 14.40
C THR A 134 3.05 11.27 14.84
N PHE A 135 4.26 10.92 14.39
CA PHE A 135 5.51 11.54 14.83
C PHE A 135 5.61 13.04 14.56
N SER A 136 4.94 13.53 13.52
CA SER A 136 4.92 14.96 13.21
C SER A 136 4.23 15.81 14.28
N PHE A 137 3.35 15.23 15.11
CA PHE A 137 2.63 15.98 16.15
C PHE A 137 3.05 15.68 17.58
N ILE A 138 3.74 14.55 17.81
CA ILE A 138 4.16 14.11 19.14
C ILE A 138 5.62 14.43 19.46
N ALA A 139 6.38 15.05 18.54
CA ALA A 139 7.82 15.24 18.71
C ALA A 139 8.20 15.97 20.01
N ASP A 140 7.54 17.09 20.31
CA ASP A 140 7.80 17.88 21.52
C ASP A 140 7.47 17.09 22.79
N TYR A 141 6.32 16.42 22.81
CA TYR A 141 5.84 15.65 23.96
C TYR A 141 6.71 14.42 24.23
N THR A 142 7.21 13.81 23.16
CA THR A 142 8.05 12.62 23.24
C THR A 142 9.34 12.95 23.97
N SER A 143 9.86 14.18 23.87
CA SER A 143 11.14 14.61 24.45
C SER A 143 11.23 14.54 25.98
N GLU A 144 10.09 14.57 26.69
CA GLU A 144 10.02 14.73 28.15
C GLU A 144 10.47 13.48 28.94
N ASN A 145 10.30 12.27 28.39
CA ASN A 145 10.66 11.03 29.09
C ASN A 145 11.56 10.11 28.24
N SER A 146 12.84 10.06 28.60
CA SER A 146 13.88 9.27 27.91
C SER A 146 13.59 7.76 27.90
N PHE A 147 12.97 7.21 28.94
CA PHE A 147 12.67 5.78 29.02
C PHE A 147 11.65 5.35 27.96
N PHE A 148 10.51 6.04 27.90
CA PHE A 148 9.47 5.71 26.91
C PHE A 148 9.93 5.98 25.47
N ARG A 149 10.82 6.95 25.26
CA ARG A 149 11.45 7.19 23.95
C ARG A 149 12.28 6.02 23.47
N ILE A 150 13.15 5.49 24.33
CA ILE A 150 14.01 4.37 23.99
C ILE A 150 13.16 3.13 23.70
N TRP A 151 12.14 2.87 24.52
CA TRP A 151 11.21 1.77 24.28
C TRP A 151 10.50 1.87 22.92
N ARG A 152 9.96 3.04 22.58
CA ARG A 152 9.34 3.28 21.25
C ARG A 152 10.34 3.08 20.12
N ALA A 153 11.57 3.59 20.27
CA ALA A 153 12.61 3.41 19.27
C ALA A 153 12.94 1.93 19.03
N LEU A 154 13.05 1.14 20.11
CA LEU A 154 13.29 -0.30 20.02
C LEU A 154 12.11 -1.04 19.37
N ALA A 155 10.88 -0.71 19.76
CA ALA A 155 9.68 -1.30 19.17
C ALA A 155 9.54 -0.93 17.68
N MET A 156 9.89 0.29 17.28
CA MET A 156 9.93 0.69 15.87
C MET A 156 11.03 0.00 15.07
N LEU A 157 12.24 -0.16 15.64
CA LEU A 157 13.31 -0.94 15.01
C LEU A 157 12.85 -2.39 14.78
N LEU A 158 12.21 -2.99 15.78
CA LEU A 158 11.66 -4.33 15.70
C LEU A 158 10.57 -4.40 14.62
N LEU A 159 9.58 -3.50 14.66
CA LEU A 159 8.51 -3.46 13.65
C LEU A 159 9.06 -3.28 12.24
N GLY A 160 10.02 -2.38 12.05
CA GLY A 160 10.68 -2.14 10.77
C GLY A 160 11.38 -3.40 10.24
N ALA A 161 12.15 -4.09 11.09
CA ALA A 161 12.80 -5.34 10.71
C ALA A 161 11.78 -6.44 10.34
N LEU A 162 10.69 -6.57 11.10
CA LEU A 162 9.62 -7.53 10.81
C LEU A 162 8.89 -7.18 9.50
N CYS A 163 8.61 -5.90 9.26
CA CYS A 163 7.99 -5.43 8.01
C CYS A 163 8.86 -5.75 6.78
N MET A 164 10.18 -5.57 6.86
CA MET A 164 11.09 -5.96 5.76
C MET A 164 11.04 -7.47 5.50
N GLY A 165 10.91 -8.28 6.55
CA GLY A 165 10.77 -9.74 6.41
C GLY A 165 9.42 -10.17 5.85
N ILE A 166 8.34 -9.49 6.19
CA ILE A 166 6.97 -9.85 5.80
C ILE A 166 6.61 -9.30 4.43
N PHE A 167 7.02 -8.08 4.08
CA PHE A 167 6.63 -7.46 2.79
C PHE A 167 7.46 -7.97 1.62
N ILE A 168 8.59 -8.66 1.85
CA ILE A 168 9.40 -9.16 0.73
C ILE A 168 8.62 -10.09 -0.19
N VAL A 169 7.69 -10.89 0.34
CA VAL A 169 6.90 -11.82 -0.49
C VAL A 169 5.92 -11.10 -1.41
N THR A 170 5.49 -9.88 -1.10
CA THR A 170 4.59 -9.10 -1.97
C THR A 170 5.31 -8.55 -3.21
N GLY A 171 6.64 -8.58 -3.23
CA GLY A 171 7.44 -8.24 -4.41
C GLY A 171 7.48 -9.33 -5.49
N ASN A 172 6.88 -10.49 -5.20
CA ASN A 172 6.80 -11.62 -6.11
C ASN A 172 5.48 -11.59 -6.88
N ASN A 173 5.51 -11.59 -8.21
CA ASN A 173 4.31 -11.58 -9.06
C ASN A 173 3.46 -12.86 -8.92
N ASN A 174 4.02 -13.95 -8.40
CA ASN A 174 3.29 -15.18 -8.13
C ASN A 174 2.67 -15.22 -6.72
N TRP A 175 2.89 -14.17 -5.89
CA TRP A 175 2.27 -14.05 -4.58
C TRP A 175 0.74 -14.03 -4.73
N LEU A 176 0.04 -14.82 -3.90
CA LEU A 176 -1.41 -14.99 -3.95
C LEU A 176 -1.98 -15.63 -5.24
N SER A 177 -1.14 -16.22 -6.09
CA SER A 177 -1.64 -17.01 -7.23
C SER A 177 -2.47 -18.22 -6.80
N VAL A 178 -2.19 -18.78 -5.62
CA VAL A 178 -2.95 -19.89 -5.02
C VAL A 178 -3.16 -19.61 -3.53
N TYR A 179 -4.38 -19.29 -3.15
CA TYR A 179 -4.70 -18.80 -1.80
C TYR A 179 -4.34 -19.79 -0.69
N GLY A 180 -4.64 -21.07 -0.89
CA GLY A 180 -4.45 -22.13 0.10
C GLY A 180 -3.01 -22.63 0.27
N LEU A 181 -2.04 -22.16 -0.52
CA LEU A 181 -0.63 -22.52 -0.31
C LEU A 181 -0.13 -21.93 1.01
N PRO A 182 0.76 -22.60 1.76
CA PRO A 182 1.43 -21.99 2.91
C PRO A 182 2.25 -20.75 2.52
N ALA A 183 2.32 -19.76 3.40
CA ALA A 183 3.08 -18.52 3.16
C ALA A 183 4.58 -18.78 2.92
N GLN A 184 5.15 -19.81 3.57
CA GLN A 184 6.51 -20.29 3.32
C GLN A 184 6.80 -20.55 1.84
N CYS A 185 5.82 -21.02 1.06
CA CYS A 185 6.01 -21.26 -0.36
C CYS A 185 6.31 -19.96 -1.15
N GLY A 186 5.85 -18.80 -0.66
CA GLY A 186 6.26 -17.50 -1.22
C GLY A 186 7.72 -17.18 -0.93
N TYR A 187 8.21 -17.53 0.26
CA TYR A 187 9.61 -17.35 0.66
C TYR A 187 10.57 -18.28 -0.09
N ASP A 188 10.17 -19.53 -0.33
CA ASP A 188 10.97 -20.50 -1.08
C ASP A 188 11.12 -20.09 -2.56
N ASN A 189 10.13 -19.37 -3.12
CA ASN A 189 10.08 -18.95 -4.53
C ASN A 189 10.51 -17.49 -4.77
N LEU A 190 11.22 -16.84 -3.81
CA LEU A 190 11.64 -15.43 -3.97
C LEU A 190 12.54 -15.19 -5.18
N ARG A 191 13.24 -16.21 -5.70
CA ARG A 191 14.16 -16.04 -6.84
C ARG A 191 13.44 -15.88 -8.18
N ASP A 192 12.31 -16.54 -8.36
CA ASP A 192 11.76 -16.84 -9.70
C ASP A 192 10.59 -15.92 -10.10
N GLY A 193 10.15 -15.00 -9.23
CA GLY A 193 8.98 -14.15 -9.48
C GLY A 193 9.16 -12.66 -9.21
N PHE A 194 10.39 -12.21 -8.97
CA PHE A 194 10.70 -10.78 -8.81
C PHE A 194 10.85 -10.12 -10.18
N SER A 195 9.74 -9.68 -10.75
CA SER A 195 9.73 -8.83 -11.94
C SER A 195 8.82 -7.61 -11.75
N PRO A 196 9.00 -6.54 -12.52
CA PRO A 196 8.00 -5.47 -12.60
C PRO A 196 6.63 -6.06 -12.97
N PRO A 197 5.52 -5.57 -12.39
CA PRO A 197 5.41 -4.36 -11.56
C PRO A 197 5.60 -4.56 -10.05
N ALA A 198 5.51 -5.78 -9.51
CA ALA A 198 5.52 -6.01 -8.06
C ALA A 198 6.82 -5.53 -7.38
N THR A 199 7.98 -5.71 -8.03
CA THR A 199 9.26 -5.24 -7.49
C THR A 199 9.35 -3.72 -7.38
N ILE A 200 8.75 -2.99 -8.34
CA ILE A 200 8.69 -1.53 -8.31
C ILE A 200 7.78 -1.08 -7.17
N SER A 201 6.61 -1.70 -7.03
CA SER A 201 5.67 -1.41 -5.94
C SER A 201 6.30 -1.66 -4.56
N LEU A 202 6.98 -2.80 -4.37
CA LEU A 202 7.71 -3.10 -3.14
C LEU A 202 8.84 -2.12 -2.87
N GLY A 203 9.60 -1.73 -3.91
CA GLY A 203 10.66 -0.73 -3.80
C GLY A 203 10.12 0.63 -3.33
N LEU A 204 8.98 1.06 -3.89
CA LEU A 204 8.30 2.29 -3.46
C LEU A 204 7.80 2.19 -2.02
N LEU A 205 7.19 1.06 -1.64
CA LEU A 205 6.73 0.81 -0.28
C LEU A 205 7.91 0.91 0.72
N TYR A 206 9.03 0.23 0.44
CA TYR A 206 10.22 0.31 1.29
C TYR A 206 10.81 1.71 1.35
N TRP A 207 10.83 2.44 0.23
CA TRP A 207 11.26 3.82 0.24
C TRP A 207 10.44 4.68 1.22
N PHE A 208 9.11 4.57 1.18
CA PHE A 208 8.23 5.30 2.11
C PHE A 208 8.43 4.88 3.56
N LEU A 209 8.55 3.58 3.84
CA LEU A 209 8.78 3.06 5.17
C LEU A 209 10.12 3.52 5.73
N ILE A 210 11.21 3.33 4.98
CA ILE A 210 12.56 3.71 5.41
C ILE A 210 12.62 5.22 5.68
N ARG A 211 12.01 6.04 4.82
CA ARG A 211 11.88 7.50 5.05
C ARG A 211 11.12 7.80 6.34
N GLY A 212 9.95 7.18 6.54
CA GLY A 212 9.12 7.39 7.73
C GLY A 212 9.83 6.98 9.02
N TYR A 213 10.50 5.83 9.01
CA TYR A 213 11.33 5.37 10.13
C TYR A 213 12.51 6.30 10.39
N ALA A 214 13.27 6.69 9.36
CA ALA A 214 14.40 7.60 9.51
C ALA A 214 13.98 8.92 10.16
N PHE A 215 12.85 9.50 9.72
CA PHE A 215 12.26 10.68 10.34
C PHE A 215 11.89 10.42 11.82
N SER A 216 11.17 9.34 12.10
CA SER A 216 10.77 8.97 13.47
C SER A 216 11.98 8.78 14.40
N PHE A 217 13.10 8.23 13.89
CA PHE A 217 14.34 8.13 14.65
C PHE A 217 14.94 9.48 15.03
N THR A 218 14.84 10.50 14.16
CA THR A 218 15.31 11.85 14.52
C THR A 218 14.50 12.46 15.66
N VAL A 219 13.21 12.16 15.71
CA VAL A 219 12.32 12.60 16.78
C VAL A 219 12.65 11.88 18.09
N LEU A 220 12.87 10.56 18.03
CA LEU A 220 13.15 9.74 19.20
C LEU A 220 14.57 9.93 19.75
N ILE A 221 15.54 10.20 18.88
CA ILE A 221 16.97 10.36 19.20
C ILE A 221 17.50 11.69 18.61
N PRO A 222 17.01 12.85 19.08
CA PRO A 222 17.36 14.17 18.55
C PRO A 222 18.83 14.52 18.80
N THR A 223 19.53 13.86 19.72
CA THR A 223 20.95 14.08 19.99
C THR A 223 21.87 13.47 18.91
N SER A 224 21.35 12.56 18.08
CA SER A 224 22.15 11.88 17.07
C SER A 224 22.25 12.70 15.77
N LYS A 225 23.39 13.35 15.56
CA LYS A 225 23.71 14.02 14.29
C LYS A 225 23.68 13.06 13.09
N ALA A 226 24.07 11.80 13.31
CA ALA A 226 24.04 10.78 12.26
C ALA A 226 22.61 10.45 11.82
N ALA A 227 21.66 10.32 12.77
CA ALA A 227 20.26 10.10 12.44
C ALA A 227 19.64 11.30 11.71
N GLN A 228 19.96 12.52 12.14
CA GLN A 228 19.52 13.74 11.44
C GLN A 228 20.05 13.79 10.01
N LEU A 229 21.35 13.53 9.81
CA LEU A 229 21.95 13.50 8.48
C LEU A 229 21.34 12.40 7.60
N PHE A 230 21.11 11.21 8.15
CA PHE A 230 20.49 10.10 7.46
C PHE A 230 19.05 10.42 7.03
N SER A 231 18.25 11.04 7.91
CA SER A 231 16.90 11.48 7.58
C SER A 231 16.88 12.60 6.53
N VAL A 232 17.83 13.54 6.57
CA VAL A 232 17.97 14.58 5.54
C VAL A 232 18.32 13.95 4.19
N PHE A 233 19.23 12.98 4.18
CA PHE A 233 19.60 12.24 2.97
C PHE A 233 18.43 11.46 2.37
N LEU A 234 17.56 10.88 3.20
CA LEU A 234 16.35 10.17 2.73
C LEU A 234 15.17 11.10 2.42
N SER A 235 15.28 12.38 2.74
CA SER A 235 14.22 13.35 2.46
C SER A 235 14.20 13.68 0.97
N SER A 236 13.10 13.34 0.29
CA SER A 236 12.89 13.75 -1.10
C SER A 236 12.92 15.27 -1.28
N ALA A 237 12.48 16.03 -0.27
CA ALA A 237 12.55 17.49 -0.28
C ALA A 237 14.00 17.99 -0.36
N PHE A 238 14.96 17.31 0.27
CA PHE A 238 16.38 17.66 0.17
C PHE A 238 16.90 17.52 -1.26
N TRP A 239 16.63 16.38 -1.91
CA TRP A 239 17.05 16.15 -3.29
C TRP A 239 16.34 17.07 -4.27
N LEU A 240 15.04 17.26 -4.12
CA LEU A 240 14.26 18.16 -4.97
C LEU A 240 14.71 19.61 -4.82
N ALA A 241 15.07 20.06 -3.62
CA ALA A 241 15.64 21.40 -3.40
C ALA A 241 17.00 21.57 -4.10
N LYS A 242 17.85 20.53 -4.09
CA LYS A 242 19.11 20.53 -4.85
C LYS A 242 18.85 20.61 -6.35
N ILE A 243 17.95 19.78 -6.88
CA ILE A 243 17.55 19.78 -8.29
C ILE A 243 17.00 21.17 -8.68
N CYS A 244 16.10 21.75 -7.88
CA CYS A 244 15.58 23.10 -8.11
C CYS A 244 16.72 24.11 -8.21
N LYS A 245 17.68 24.10 -7.26
CA LYS A 245 18.83 25.00 -7.28
C LYS A 245 19.68 24.84 -8.56
N TYR A 246 19.92 23.61 -9.01
CA TYR A 246 20.63 23.37 -10.27
C TYR A 246 19.86 23.93 -11.47
N ILE A 247 18.54 23.72 -11.54
CA ILE A 247 17.70 24.25 -12.61
C ILE A 247 17.70 25.79 -12.58
N THR A 248 17.68 26.43 -11.39
CA THR A 248 17.77 27.90 -11.27
C THR A 248 19.09 28.43 -11.85
N ILE A 249 20.22 27.77 -11.57
CA ILE A 249 21.54 28.16 -12.11
C ILE A 249 21.54 28.03 -13.63
N ILE A 250 21.01 26.92 -14.16
CA ILE A 250 20.89 26.68 -15.61
C ILE A 250 19.97 27.74 -16.25
N SER A 251 18.85 28.09 -15.61
CA SER A 251 17.94 29.15 -16.08
C SER A 251 18.64 30.50 -16.15
N ALA A 252 19.40 30.88 -15.11
CA ALA A 252 20.13 32.13 -15.07
C ALA A 252 21.21 32.20 -16.17
N TYR A 253 21.86 31.07 -16.46
CA TYR A 253 22.82 30.96 -17.57
C TYR A 253 22.15 31.22 -18.92
N PHE A 254 20.99 30.59 -19.19
CA PHE A 254 20.26 30.80 -20.43
C PHE A 254 19.68 32.21 -20.56
N ASP A 255 19.22 32.80 -19.47
CA ASP A 255 18.77 34.20 -19.45
C ASP A 255 19.92 35.17 -19.77
N SER A 256 21.12 34.92 -19.24
CA SER A 256 22.32 35.69 -19.59
C SER A 256 22.69 35.53 -21.07
N LYS A 257 22.62 34.32 -21.63
CA LYS A 257 22.87 34.09 -23.07
C LYS A 257 21.83 34.75 -23.96
N LEU A 258 20.56 34.71 -23.56
CA LEU A 258 19.46 35.37 -24.25
C LEU A 258 19.65 36.90 -24.24
N ALA A 259 20.03 37.48 -23.09
CA ALA A 259 20.31 38.91 -22.97
C ALA A 259 21.46 39.35 -23.87
N ASN A 260 22.59 38.62 -23.87
CA ASN A 260 23.72 38.92 -24.74
C ASN A 260 23.35 38.82 -26.23
N CYS A 261 22.50 37.84 -26.60
CA CYS A 261 22.01 37.69 -27.98
C CYS A 261 21.10 38.86 -28.37
N TRP A 262 20.23 39.31 -27.46
CA TRP A 262 19.36 40.46 -27.67
C TRP A 262 20.14 41.75 -27.86
N GLU A 263 21.13 42.02 -27.00
CA GLU A 263 22.00 43.19 -27.12
C GLU A 263 22.72 43.22 -28.48
N SER A 264 23.21 42.06 -28.96
CA SER A 264 23.83 41.96 -30.29
C SER A 264 22.90 42.27 -31.46
N MET A 265 21.58 42.10 -31.29
CA MET A 265 20.58 42.46 -32.31
C MET A 265 20.16 43.94 -32.23
N SER A 266 20.31 44.57 -31.06
CA SER A 266 19.84 45.93 -30.80
C SER A 266 20.78 47.05 -31.32
N VAL A 267 22.01 46.71 -31.73
CA VAL A 267 22.95 47.67 -32.32
C VAL A 267 22.45 48.05 -33.72
N GLU A 268 21.82 49.23 -33.83
CA GLU A 268 21.39 49.79 -35.10
C GLU A 268 22.57 49.92 -36.08
N PRO A 269 22.39 49.60 -37.38
CA PRO A 269 23.40 49.81 -38.40
C PRO A 269 23.47 51.30 -38.75
N GLY A 270 24.13 52.07 -37.89
CA GLY A 270 24.62 53.39 -38.23
C GLY A 270 25.70 53.28 -39.32
N LEU A 271 25.29 53.45 -40.57
CA LEU A 271 26.11 53.97 -41.68
C LEU A 271 27.45 53.25 -41.97
N VAL A 272 27.44 51.97 -42.31
CA VAL A 272 28.59 51.34 -43.00
C VAL A 272 28.14 50.63 -44.27
N VAL A 273 28.44 51.28 -45.40
CA VAL A 273 28.25 50.81 -46.77
C VAL A 273 29.30 49.73 -47.07
N ALA A 274 28.89 48.68 -47.79
CA ALA A 274 29.69 47.67 -48.52
C ALA A 274 29.91 46.29 -47.85
N SER A 275 29.02 45.33 -48.15
CA SER A 275 29.31 44.16 -49.01
C SER A 275 28.11 43.20 -49.06
N LEU A 276 27.60 42.96 -50.27
CA LEU A 276 26.33 42.30 -50.57
C LEU A 276 26.48 40.77 -50.70
N ARG A 277 26.37 40.02 -49.59
CA ARG A 277 25.78 38.65 -49.52
C ARG A 277 25.88 38.00 -48.14
N TYR A 278 26.88 38.40 -47.35
CA TYR A 278 27.11 37.88 -46.01
C TYR A 278 26.12 38.36 -44.90
N PRO A 279 25.50 39.56 -44.95
CA PRO A 279 24.73 40.06 -43.81
C PRO A 279 23.38 39.38 -43.61
N HIS A 280 22.77 38.83 -44.67
CA HIS A 280 21.46 38.19 -44.55
C HIS A 280 21.54 36.84 -43.84
N PHE A 281 22.55 36.01 -44.16
CA PHE A 281 22.72 34.71 -43.51
C PHE A 281 23.01 34.85 -42.01
N ASN A 282 23.86 35.83 -41.64
CA ASN A 282 24.18 36.08 -40.24
C ASN A 282 22.96 36.56 -39.45
N LYS A 283 22.12 37.44 -40.03
CA LYS A 283 20.87 37.90 -39.41
C LYS A 283 19.88 36.75 -39.16
N THR A 284 19.70 35.86 -40.14
CA THR A 284 18.82 34.69 -39.98
C THR A 284 19.35 33.72 -38.92
N MET A 285 20.66 33.47 -38.89
CA MET A 285 21.28 32.63 -37.86
C MET A 285 21.17 33.24 -36.46
N GLN A 286 21.33 34.56 -36.32
CA GLN A 286 21.11 35.27 -35.05
C GLN A 286 19.65 35.19 -34.60
N GLN A 287 18.68 35.34 -35.51
CA GLN A 287 17.26 35.18 -35.18
C GLN A 287 16.91 33.76 -34.74
N LEU A 288 17.44 32.73 -35.42
CA LEU A 288 17.26 31.33 -35.01
C LEU A 288 17.91 31.04 -33.66
N SER A 289 19.12 31.56 -33.43
CA SER A 289 19.82 31.45 -32.14
C SER A 289 19.02 32.12 -31.02
N TYR A 290 18.55 33.36 -31.22
CA TYR A 290 17.69 34.06 -30.26
C TYR A 290 16.43 33.26 -29.95
N GLY A 291 15.73 32.77 -30.98
CA GLY A 291 14.55 31.93 -30.83
C GLY A 291 14.86 30.68 -30.01
N ALA A 292 15.95 29.97 -30.31
CA ALA A 292 16.38 28.79 -29.57
C ALA A 292 16.68 29.10 -28.09
N TRP A 293 17.43 30.17 -27.78
CA TRP A 293 17.71 30.57 -26.41
C TRP A 293 16.44 30.97 -25.65
N PHE A 294 15.51 31.65 -26.31
CA PHE A 294 14.21 32.01 -25.73
C PHE A 294 13.40 30.76 -25.37
N PHE A 295 13.29 29.79 -26.29
CA PHE A 295 12.61 28.52 -26.02
C PHE A 295 13.25 27.75 -24.87
N VAL A 296 14.59 27.66 -24.84
CA VAL A 296 15.33 26.97 -23.78
C VAL A 296 15.16 27.66 -22.42
N SER A 297 15.18 29.00 -22.37
CA SER A 297 14.91 29.76 -21.14
C SER A 297 13.50 29.49 -20.61
N ILE A 298 12.47 29.57 -21.47
CA ILE A 298 11.08 29.28 -21.09
C ILE A 298 10.95 27.84 -20.57
N PHE A 299 11.48 26.87 -21.32
CA PHE A 299 11.42 25.46 -20.93
C PHE A 299 12.07 25.22 -19.56
N THR A 300 13.23 25.82 -19.31
CA THR A 300 13.94 25.68 -18.03
C THR A 300 13.15 26.30 -16.87
N LYS A 301 12.49 27.45 -17.09
CA LYS A 301 11.62 28.08 -16.08
C LYS A 301 10.37 27.26 -15.78
N LEU A 302 9.74 26.69 -16.81
CA LEU A 302 8.61 25.77 -16.64
C LEU A 302 9.02 24.49 -15.90
N LEU A 303 10.17 23.93 -16.25
CA LEU A 303 10.74 22.77 -15.54
C LEU A 303 11.01 23.10 -14.07
N HIS A 304 11.60 24.26 -13.78
CA HIS A 304 11.83 24.72 -12.40
C HIS A 304 10.51 24.84 -11.63
N ALA A 305 9.51 25.50 -12.21
CA ALA A 305 8.19 25.67 -11.59
C ALA A 305 7.51 24.32 -11.30
N SER A 306 7.57 23.39 -12.25
CA SER A 306 7.04 22.03 -12.11
C SER A 306 7.74 21.24 -11.01
N VAL A 307 9.08 21.20 -11.01
CA VAL A 307 9.85 20.47 -9.97
C VAL A 307 9.63 21.08 -8.60
N TYR A 308 9.58 22.42 -8.49
CA TYR A 308 9.27 23.11 -7.25
C TYR A 308 7.86 22.77 -6.75
N GLY A 309 6.86 22.81 -7.63
CA GLY A 309 5.47 22.43 -7.31
C GLY A 309 5.38 20.99 -6.78
N ILE A 310 6.01 20.04 -7.47
CA ILE A 310 6.08 18.63 -7.04
C ILE A 310 6.75 18.53 -5.66
N ALA A 311 7.84 19.26 -5.43
CA ALA A 311 8.54 19.27 -4.15
C ALA A 311 7.66 19.81 -3.00
N GLN A 312 6.87 20.86 -3.26
CA GLN A 312 5.93 21.40 -2.26
C GLN A 312 4.82 20.39 -1.94
N VAL A 313 4.20 19.78 -2.96
CA VAL A 313 3.16 18.75 -2.76
C VAL A 313 3.70 17.57 -1.98
N TRP A 314 4.89 17.07 -2.33
CA TRP A 314 5.48 15.90 -1.69
C TRP A 314 5.98 16.15 -0.27
N ALA A 315 6.31 17.41 0.05
CA ALA A 315 6.66 17.83 1.39
C ALA A 315 5.42 18.06 2.28
N SER A 316 4.28 18.44 1.69
CA SER A 316 3.05 18.81 2.42
C SER A 316 2.53 17.70 3.31
N TYR A 317 2.18 18.07 4.54
CA TYR A 317 1.55 17.16 5.48
C TYR A 317 0.10 16.83 5.08
N ALA A 318 -0.63 17.77 4.48
CA ALA A 318 -1.96 17.48 3.92
C ALA A 318 -1.90 16.39 2.84
N PHE A 319 -0.93 16.47 1.93
CA PHE A 319 -0.72 15.42 0.94
C PHE A 319 -0.40 14.08 1.59
N ALA A 320 0.45 14.07 2.63
CA ALA A 320 0.75 12.85 3.39
C ALA A 320 -0.50 12.26 4.07
N LEU A 321 -1.37 13.08 4.67
CA LEU A 321 -2.66 12.64 5.24
C LEU A 321 -3.58 12.03 4.17
N CYS A 322 -3.74 12.70 3.02
CA CYS A 322 -4.55 12.19 1.92
C CYS A 322 -4.00 10.87 1.39
N TRP A 323 -2.68 10.78 1.19
CA TRP A 323 -2.00 9.57 0.78
C TRP A 323 -2.21 8.42 1.76
N THR A 324 -2.03 8.67 3.06
CA THR A 324 -2.27 7.69 4.12
C THR A 324 -3.72 7.22 4.12
N CYS A 325 -4.70 8.13 4.05
CA CYS A 325 -6.11 7.77 3.99
C CYS A 325 -6.42 6.89 2.77
N TYR A 326 -5.89 7.28 1.61
CA TYR A 326 -6.01 6.51 0.37
C TYR A 326 -5.38 5.12 0.47
N THR A 327 -4.19 4.99 1.05
CA THR A 327 -3.54 3.67 1.23
C THR A 327 -4.30 2.80 2.23
N LEU A 328 -4.82 3.37 3.32
CA LEU A 328 -5.66 2.64 4.27
C LEU A 328 -6.95 2.15 3.61
N ALA A 329 -7.65 3.02 2.87
CA ALA A 329 -8.85 2.64 2.14
C ALA A 329 -8.58 1.56 1.09
N GLY A 330 -7.52 1.72 0.29
CA GLY A 330 -7.13 0.74 -0.73
C GLY A 330 -6.75 -0.61 -0.14
N SER A 331 -6.03 -0.65 0.99
CA SER A 331 -5.71 -1.92 1.66
C SER A 331 -6.94 -2.60 2.28
N ALA A 332 -7.88 -1.84 2.84
CA ALA A 332 -9.15 -2.36 3.34
C ALA A 332 -10.02 -2.91 2.20
N GLU A 333 -10.09 -2.19 1.09
CA GLU A 333 -10.79 -2.61 -0.12
C GLU A 333 -10.18 -3.89 -0.71
N LEU A 334 -8.84 -3.99 -0.76
CA LEU A 334 -8.14 -5.18 -1.22
C LEU A 334 -8.53 -6.41 -0.40
N ILE A 335 -8.53 -6.31 0.93
CA ILE A 335 -9.00 -7.37 1.82
C ILE A 335 -10.47 -7.71 1.52
N ALA A 336 -11.33 -6.71 1.36
CA ALA A 336 -12.75 -6.94 1.09
C ALA A 336 -12.97 -7.69 -0.24
N ILE A 337 -12.19 -7.37 -1.28
CA ILE A 337 -12.21 -8.08 -2.57
C ILE A 337 -11.72 -9.52 -2.39
N GLN A 338 -10.58 -9.73 -1.72
CA GLN A 338 -10.02 -11.06 -1.49
C GLN A 338 -10.98 -11.97 -0.71
N ARG A 339 -11.70 -11.44 0.27
CA ARG A 339 -12.73 -12.19 1.00
C ARG A 339 -13.88 -12.65 0.10
N LYS A 340 -14.31 -11.80 -0.84
CA LYS A 340 -15.40 -12.14 -1.77
C LYS A 340 -15.01 -13.30 -2.70
N THR A 341 -13.75 -13.33 -3.13
CA THR A 341 -13.23 -14.37 -4.04
C THR A 341 -12.67 -15.59 -3.31
N ALA A 342 -12.54 -15.57 -1.99
CA ALA A 342 -11.87 -16.63 -1.23
C ALA A 342 -12.53 -18.01 -1.38
N THR A 343 -13.88 -18.08 -1.39
CA THR A 343 -14.61 -19.35 -1.55
C THR A 343 -14.37 -19.98 -2.91
N GLU A 344 -14.34 -19.18 -3.98
CA GLU A 344 -14.01 -19.65 -5.34
C GLU A 344 -12.57 -20.15 -5.42
N ASN A 345 -11.69 -19.64 -4.57
CA ASN A 345 -10.27 -20.02 -4.47
C ASN A 345 -10.00 -21.13 -3.44
N GLY A 346 -11.04 -21.86 -3.02
CA GLY A 346 -10.89 -23.08 -2.20
C GLY A 346 -11.11 -22.90 -0.71
N MET A 347 -11.49 -21.71 -0.24
CA MET A 347 -11.82 -21.51 1.17
C MET A 347 -13.09 -22.28 1.58
N GLN A 348 -13.03 -22.95 2.74
CA GLN A 348 -14.15 -23.61 3.40
C GLN A 348 -14.49 -22.90 4.72
N GLY A 349 -15.77 -22.89 5.09
CA GLY A 349 -16.24 -22.22 6.30
C GLY A 349 -16.58 -20.74 6.09
N SER A 350 -16.75 -20.00 7.20
CA SER A 350 -17.21 -18.61 7.19
C SER A 350 -16.28 -17.70 8.00
N GLN A 351 -15.85 -16.61 7.38
CA GLN A 351 -15.03 -15.55 7.99
C GLN A 351 -15.88 -14.43 8.62
N ASN A 352 -17.20 -14.53 8.55
CA ASN A 352 -18.11 -13.48 9.07
C ASN A 352 -18.28 -13.57 10.60
N GLN A 353 -17.38 -14.29 11.26
CA GLN A 353 -17.32 -14.41 12.71
C GLN A 353 -16.43 -13.31 13.30
N TRP A 354 -16.74 -12.92 14.53
CA TRP A 354 -15.91 -12.02 15.33
C TRP A 354 -14.82 -12.88 15.99
N GLY A 355 -13.55 -12.64 15.65
CA GLY A 355 -12.41 -13.48 16.05
C GLY A 355 -12.05 -13.49 17.55
N TYR A 356 -11.04 -14.30 17.86
CA TYR A 356 -10.53 -14.74 19.16
C TYR A 356 -11.61 -15.04 20.19
N GLY A 357 -12.44 -16.01 19.80
CA GLY A 357 -13.32 -16.79 20.65
C GLY A 357 -14.59 -16.05 21.05
N GLN A 358 -15.72 -16.40 20.42
CA GLN A 358 -17.07 -16.05 20.89
C GLN A 358 -17.15 -16.20 22.42
N LEU A 359 -17.07 -15.07 23.12
CA LEU A 359 -17.11 -14.96 24.57
C LEU A 359 -18.33 -15.74 25.09
N LEU A 360 -18.05 -16.86 25.77
CA LEU A 360 -19.00 -17.74 26.47
C LEU A 360 -20.03 -18.46 25.58
N LYS A 361 -19.64 -19.60 24.97
CA LYS A 361 -20.58 -20.74 24.96
C LYS A 361 -20.79 -21.11 26.44
N ASN A 362 -21.91 -20.65 27.02
CA ASN A 362 -22.36 -21.02 28.35
C ASN A 362 -22.05 -22.50 28.60
N PRO A 363 -21.36 -22.89 29.69
CA PRO A 363 -21.55 -24.26 30.16
C PRO A 363 -23.06 -24.43 30.37
N PRO A 364 -23.68 -25.56 30.02
CA PRO A 364 -25.01 -25.83 30.53
C PRO A 364 -24.88 -25.65 32.04
N LEU A 365 -25.60 -24.67 32.59
CA LEU A 365 -25.81 -24.58 34.01
C LEU A 365 -26.51 -25.90 34.33
N GLY A 366 -25.72 -26.89 34.74
CA GLY A 366 -26.23 -28.19 35.13
C GLY A 366 -27.19 -27.92 36.25
N ASP A 367 -28.44 -28.25 36.00
CA ASP A 367 -29.57 -28.08 36.89
C ASP A 367 -29.17 -28.50 38.30
N SER A 368 -29.06 -27.50 39.17
CA SER A 368 -29.27 -27.70 40.59
C SER A 368 -30.78 -27.82 40.74
N ASP A 369 -31.31 -29.04 40.68
CA ASP A 369 -32.29 -29.53 41.65
C ASP A 369 -32.96 -30.86 41.26
N SER A 370 -33.25 -31.61 42.32
CA SER A 370 -34.27 -32.64 42.47
C SER A 370 -33.95 -34.08 42.04
N ALA A 371 -33.53 -34.81 43.06
CA ALA A 371 -33.84 -36.22 43.24
C ALA A 371 -35.35 -36.52 43.13
N SER A 372 -35.66 -37.77 42.72
CA SER A 372 -36.97 -38.44 42.73
C SER A 372 -37.95 -37.94 41.65
N VAL A 373 -38.53 -38.76 40.77
CA VAL A 373 -39.36 -39.94 41.01
C VAL A 373 -39.48 -40.78 39.71
N LYS A 374 -39.54 -42.11 39.85
CA LYS A 374 -39.92 -43.08 38.81
C LYS A 374 -41.41 -43.00 38.44
N SER A 375 -41.74 -43.04 37.15
CA SER A 375 -42.93 -43.70 36.54
C SER A 375 -42.75 -43.62 35.01
N SER A 376 -42.47 -44.69 34.26
CA SER A 376 -43.29 -45.84 33.83
C SER A 376 -44.57 -45.49 33.05
N GLU A 377 -44.68 -46.11 31.86
CA GLU A 377 -45.80 -46.24 30.90
C GLU A 377 -46.15 -44.98 30.08
N GLY A 378 -46.42 -45.02 28.76
CA GLY A 378 -46.61 -46.09 27.78
C GLY A 378 -47.21 -45.50 26.49
N ALA A 379 -47.33 -46.35 25.45
CA ALA A 379 -48.06 -46.18 24.17
C ALA A 379 -47.42 -45.23 23.10
N GLN A 380 -46.86 -45.76 21.99
CA GLN A 380 -47.53 -46.20 20.75
C GLN A 380 -48.41 -45.12 20.09
N ASP A 381 -47.98 -44.61 18.94
CA ASP A 381 -48.79 -44.72 17.72
C ASP A 381 -47.96 -44.46 16.44
N GLN A 382 -48.07 -45.45 15.55
CA GLN A 382 -47.63 -45.43 14.16
C GLN A 382 -48.77 -44.82 13.33
N ILE A 383 -48.48 -43.85 12.46
CA ILE A 383 -49.34 -43.54 11.32
C ILE A 383 -48.45 -43.43 10.08
N SER A 384 -48.68 -44.39 9.19
CA SER A 384 -48.13 -44.56 7.86
C SER A 384 -49.22 -44.26 6.83
N THR A 385 -48.89 -43.56 5.73
CA THR A 385 -49.60 -43.52 4.43
C THR A 385 -48.87 -42.53 3.48
N PRO A 386 -49.05 -42.59 2.14
CA PRO A 386 -48.49 -43.57 1.19
C PRO A 386 -47.59 -42.87 0.12
N PRO A 387 -46.88 -43.60 -0.77
CA PRO A 387 -46.10 -42.99 -1.84
C PRO A 387 -46.98 -42.66 -3.05
N GLU A 388 -46.90 -41.43 -3.51
CA GLU A 388 -47.54 -40.95 -4.73
C GLU A 388 -46.62 -41.24 -5.93
N GLU A 389 -47.14 -41.99 -6.90
CA GLU A 389 -46.52 -42.26 -8.20
C GLU A 389 -46.36 -40.95 -8.98
N VAL A 390 -45.12 -40.57 -9.30
CA VAL A 390 -44.85 -39.54 -10.32
C VAL A 390 -44.12 -40.19 -11.49
N GLY A 391 -44.75 -40.08 -12.65
CA GLY A 391 -44.39 -40.74 -13.90
C GLY A 391 -43.01 -40.42 -14.44
N ASN A 392 -42.41 -41.46 -15.00
CA ASN A 392 -41.21 -41.43 -15.81
C ASN A 392 -41.47 -40.69 -17.13
N THR A 393 -40.76 -39.59 -17.34
CA THR A 393 -40.47 -39.08 -18.69
C THR A 393 -38.96 -38.92 -18.80
N ALA A 394 -38.34 -39.79 -19.59
CA ALA A 394 -36.91 -39.81 -19.82
C ALA A 394 -36.47 -38.55 -20.61
N PRO A 395 -35.43 -37.82 -20.18
CA PRO A 395 -34.76 -36.89 -21.06
C PRO A 395 -33.85 -37.66 -22.03
N GLU A 396 -33.97 -37.35 -23.32
CA GLU A 396 -33.06 -37.79 -24.39
C GLU A 396 -31.61 -37.56 -23.98
N SER A 397 -30.87 -38.66 -23.88
CA SER A 397 -29.42 -38.67 -23.67
C SER A 397 -28.74 -38.20 -24.96
N TYR A 398 -28.33 -36.93 -24.98
CA TYR A 398 -27.38 -36.42 -25.97
C TYR A 398 -25.99 -36.94 -25.59
N TYR A 399 -25.52 -37.98 -26.28
CA TYR A 399 -24.13 -38.41 -26.20
C TYR A 399 -23.24 -37.40 -26.94
N PRO A 400 -22.34 -36.67 -26.26
CA PRO A 400 -21.34 -35.89 -26.96
C PRO A 400 -20.43 -36.84 -27.75
N PRO A 401 -19.99 -36.45 -28.97
CA PRO A 401 -19.10 -37.29 -29.75
C PRO A 401 -17.82 -37.59 -28.95
N GLU A 402 -17.42 -38.86 -28.90
CA GLU A 402 -16.13 -39.27 -28.35
C GLU A 402 -15.01 -38.54 -29.08
N GLN A 403 -14.50 -37.47 -28.46
CA GLN A 403 -13.26 -36.85 -28.88
C GLN A 403 -12.14 -37.79 -28.42
N GLY A 404 -11.50 -38.44 -29.39
CA GLY A 404 -10.29 -39.23 -29.15
C GLY A 404 -9.22 -38.42 -28.40
N PRO A 405 -8.25 -39.08 -27.75
CA PRO A 405 -7.27 -38.42 -26.90
C PRO A 405 -6.53 -37.32 -27.68
N LEU A 406 -6.72 -36.08 -27.22
CA LEU A 406 -6.01 -34.92 -27.75
C LEU A 406 -4.51 -35.18 -27.72
N SER A 407 -3.84 -34.87 -28.84
CA SER A 407 -2.39 -34.97 -28.90
C SER A 407 -1.78 -34.12 -27.78
N ARG A 408 -0.64 -34.57 -27.23
CA ARG A 408 0.08 -33.85 -26.16
C ARG A 408 0.31 -32.37 -26.50
N GLN A 409 0.49 -32.05 -27.79
CA GLN A 409 0.67 -30.69 -28.28
C GLN A 409 -0.64 -29.88 -28.25
N SER A 410 -1.75 -30.49 -28.65
CA SER A 410 -3.08 -29.86 -28.60
C SER A 410 -3.50 -29.54 -27.16
N THR A 411 -3.18 -30.42 -26.21
CA THR A 411 -3.43 -30.19 -24.78
C THR A 411 -2.57 -29.07 -24.19
N LEU A 412 -1.34 -28.89 -24.69
CA LEU A 412 -0.48 -27.77 -24.30
C LEU A 412 -1.02 -26.45 -24.86
N ASN A 413 -1.41 -26.40 -26.13
CA ASN A 413 -1.98 -25.20 -26.74
C ASN A 413 -3.30 -24.78 -26.08
N LEU A 414 -4.19 -25.73 -25.78
CA LEU A 414 -5.44 -25.47 -25.05
C LEU A 414 -5.19 -24.94 -23.63
N ARG A 415 -4.13 -25.44 -22.96
CA ARG A 415 -3.73 -24.95 -21.63
C ARG A 415 -3.20 -23.52 -21.69
N ASP A 416 -2.43 -23.18 -22.71
CA ASP A 416 -1.90 -21.83 -22.89
C ASP A 416 -3.02 -20.84 -23.28
N GLU A 417 -3.97 -21.25 -24.11
CA GLU A 417 -5.17 -20.45 -24.42
C GLU A 417 -6.07 -20.23 -23.19
N GLN A 418 -6.31 -21.27 -22.38
CA GLN A 418 -7.08 -21.12 -21.13
C GLN A 418 -6.37 -20.21 -20.12
N ARG A 419 -5.04 -20.25 -20.06
CA ARG A 419 -4.25 -19.33 -19.21
C ARG A 419 -4.42 -17.89 -19.66
N VAL A 420 -4.33 -17.62 -20.97
CA VAL A 420 -4.49 -16.27 -21.53
C VAL A 420 -5.90 -15.74 -21.27
N LEU A 421 -6.93 -16.57 -21.49
CA LEU A 421 -8.33 -16.18 -21.25
C LEU A 421 -8.62 -15.91 -19.77
N HIS A 422 -8.10 -16.73 -18.85
CA HIS A 422 -8.27 -16.52 -17.42
C HIS A 422 -7.56 -15.25 -16.93
N CYS A 423 -6.36 -14.96 -17.43
CA CYS A 423 -5.66 -13.70 -17.15
C CYS A 423 -6.45 -12.48 -17.68
N GLN A 424 -7.00 -12.55 -18.90
CA GLN A 424 -7.83 -11.48 -19.49
C GLN A 424 -9.14 -11.25 -18.73
N GLU A 425 -9.78 -12.31 -18.24
CA GLU A 425 -11.01 -12.21 -17.43
C GLU A 425 -10.73 -11.57 -16.06
N MET A 426 -9.62 -11.93 -15.43
CA MET A 426 -9.18 -11.32 -14.17
C MET A 426 -8.84 -9.84 -14.36
N GLU A 427 -8.14 -9.48 -15.45
CA GLU A 427 -7.85 -8.08 -15.80
C GLU A 427 -9.13 -7.28 -16.07
N THR A 428 -10.06 -7.79 -16.88
CA THR A 428 -11.32 -7.08 -17.18
C THR A 428 -12.18 -6.85 -15.93
N LYS A 429 -12.25 -7.84 -15.02
CA LYS A 429 -12.91 -7.67 -13.71
C LYS A 429 -12.18 -6.68 -12.78
N LEU A 430 -10.87 -6.54 -12.91
CA LEU A 430 -10.05 -5.54 -12.20
C LEU A 430 -10.26 -4.11 -12.74
N TRP A 431 -10.46 -3.95 -14.05
CA TRP A 431 -10.60 -2.63 -14.70
C TRP A 431 -12.02 -2.05 -14.66
N ASP A 432 -13.07 -2.88 -14.62
CA ASP A 432 -14.47 -2.40 -14.58
C ASP A 432 -14.89 -1.82 -13.22
N ASN A 433 -14.13 -2.11 -12.16
CA ASN A 433 -14.37 -1.54 -10.84
C ASN A 433 -13.57 -0.22 -10.70
N ARG A 434 -14.23 0.92 -10.93
CA ARG A 434 -13.63 2.27 -10.88
C ARG A 434 -13.15 2.65 -9.48
N GLY A 435 -12.00 2.12 -9.10
CA GLY A 435 -11.11 2.65 -8.09
C GLY A 435 -9.73 2.69 -8.72
N PHE A 436 -9.18 3.89 -8.90
CA PHE A 436 -7.84 4.11 -9.43
C PHE A 436 -6.84 3.38 -8.52
N GLN A 437 -6.54 2.11 -8.77
CA GLN A 437 -5.53 1.35 -8.05
C GLN A 437 -4.17 1.78 -8.54
N LEU A 438 -3.26 2.04 -7.60
CA LEU A 438 -1.84 2.22 -7.92
C LEU A 438 -1.23 0.84 -8.18
N TYR A 439 -1.67 0.20 -9.27
CA TYR A 439 -0.93 -0.83 -10.00
C TYR A 439 -0.25 -0.10 -11.17
N ILE A 440 1.01 0.33 -10.99
CA ILE A 440 1.80 0.83 -12.10
C ILE A 440 2.28 -0.39 -12.89
N GLY A 441 1.68 -0.64 -14.05
CA GLY A 441 2.17 -1.62 -15.02
C GLY A 441 1.26 -1.73 -16.23
N ASP A 442 1.41 -0.84 -17.20
CA ASP A 442 0.93 -1.07 -18.57
C ASP A 442 2.12 -0.93 -19.51
N ALA A 443 2.48 -2.02 -20.18
CA ALA A 443 3.57 -2.11 -21.15
C ALA A 443 2.96 -2.37 -22.52
N LYS A 444 2.68 -1.31 -23.26
CA LYS A 444 2.59 -1.39 -24.72
C LYS A 444 3.99 -1.44 -25.31
N THR A 445 4.33 -2.56 -25.96
CA THR A 445 5.15 -2.55 -27.18
C THR A 445 4.86 -3.81 -28.00
N VAL A 446 4.11 -3.61 -29.08
CA VAL A 446 4.23 -4.39 -30.31
C VAL A 446 5.21 -3.64 -31.20
N PRO A 447 6.19 -4.28 -31.84
CA PRO A 447 6.64 -3.83 -33.15
C PRO A 447 6.17 -4.84 -34.20
N GLY A 448 5.40 -4.34 -35.17
CA GLY A 448 5.31 -4.97 -36.47
C GLY A 448 6.65 -4.76 -37.18
N TYR A 449 7.29 -5.87 -37.55
CA TYR A 449 7.53 -6.31 -38.93
C TYR A 449 8.07 -7.74 -38.89
#